data_AF-A0A7H8KPR1-F1
#
_entry.id   AF-A0A7H8KPR1-F1
#
_cell.length_a   1.000
_cell.length_b   1.000
_cell.length_c   1.000
_cell.angle_alpha   90.00
_cell.angle_beta   90.00
_cell.angle_gamma   90.00
#
_symmetry.space_group_name_H-M   'P 1'
#
loop_
_entity.id
_entity.type
_entity.pdbx_description
1 polymer ?
#
loop_
_entity_poly.entity_id
_entity_poly.type
_entity_poly.pdbx_seq_one_letter_code
_entity_poly.pdbx_strand_id
1 'polypeptide(L)'
;MSDPDTELAARLDAFGALLAAAGRRAPDQDGYESIESTRLSLGTALTADPAATRRLAGRLAGRIFRLLTLEPSTTSQLTDPLIGAIGHRATLAVLVPLLEQGGWRQRGNAATAAYHLRFHRDPAPLAALRAQDRGGPVDDGRLRERYRETLRRSLLPAEPYADLWPRFWLAAAACFTACPDREVRDGLALAFPLAHPDHLPAAAPLLAEARRIAEHHPELGGHRRLLADSTGYGAAL
;
A
#
# COMPACT_ATOMS: atom_id res chain seq x y z
N MET A 1 30.28 4.73 -20.91
CA MET A 1 28.81 4.67 -20.72
C MET A 1 28.56 4.16 -19.31
N SER A 2 27.80 4.90 -18.49
CA SER A 2 27.45 4.45 -17.14
C SER A 2 26.55 3.21 -17.23
N ASP A 3 26.76 2.25 -16.34
CA ASP A 3 25.86 1.12 -16.16
C ASP A 3 24.46 1.64 -15.72
N PRO A 4 23.37 1.29 -16.43
CA PRO A 4 22.00 1.70 -16.06
C PRO A 4 21.64 1.39 -14.61
N ASP A 5 22.18 0.30 -14.05
CA ASP A 5 21.98 -0.09 -12.65
C ASP A 5 22.59 0.95 -11.69
N THR A 6 23.76 1.49 -12.03
CA THR A 6 24.47 2.51 -11.23
C THR A 6 23.76 3.85 -11.28
N GLU A 7 23.23 4.22 -12.44
CA GLU A 7 22.50 5.47 -12.63
C GLU A 7 21.18 5.47 -11.84
N LEU A 8 20.43 4.37 -11.87
CA LEU A 8 19.19 4.23 -11.11
C LEU A 8 19.46 4.23 -9.59
N ALA A 9 20.54 3.59 -9.13
CA ALA A 9 20.94 3.64 -7.72
C ALA A 9 21.28 5.06 -7.25
N ALA A 10 22.02 5.83 -8.04
CA ALA A 10 22.35 7.22 -7.73
C ALA A 10 21.09 8.11 -7.66
N ARG A 11 20.14 7.90 -8.57
CA ARG A 11 18.84 8.62 -8.56
C ARG A 11 18.03 8.30 -7.29
N LEU A 12 18.01 7.04 -6.85
CA LEU A 12 17.34 6.62 -5.61
C LEU A 12 17.98 7.28 -4.37
N ASP A 13 19.31 7.33 -4.30
CA ASP A 13 20.04 7.95 -3.19
C ASP A 13 19.79 9.48 -3.13
N ALA A 14 19.83 10.15 -4.29
CA ALA A 14 19.55 11.57 -4.40
C ALA A 14 18.12 11.91 -3.95
N PHE A 15 17.14 11.11 -4.37
CA PHE A 15 15.75 11.29 -3.95
C PHE A 15 15.55 11.06 -2.44
N GLY A 16 16.22 10.05 -1.87
CA GLY A 16 16.18 9.81 -0.42
C GLY A 16 16.76 10.96 0.40
N ALA A 17 17.81 11.61 -0.11
CA ALA A 17 18.38 12.81 0.52
C ALA A 17 17.42 14.01 0.45
N LEU A 18 16.75 14.21 -0.69
CA LEU A 18 15.70 15.22 -0.89
C LEU A 18 14.55 15.05 0.10
N LEU A 19 13.99 13.83 0.22
CA LEU A 19 12.92 13.54 1.17
C LEU A 19 13.34 13.74 2.63
N ALA A 20 14.57 13.33 2.99
CA ALA A 20 15.09 13.53 4.34
C ALA A 20 15.28 15.03 4.68
N ALA A 21 15.59 15.87 3.69
CA ALA A 21 15.67 17.31 3.86
C ALA A 21 14.29 17.94 4.06
N ALA A 22 13.30 17.55 3.26
CA ALA A 22 11.91 18.01 3.38
C ALA A 22 11.23 17.52 4.67
N GLY A 23 11.62 16.36 5.21
CA GLY A 23 11.14 15.90 6.52
C GLY A 23 11.53 16.83 7.68
N ARG A 24 12.58 17.63 7.52
CA ARG A 24 13.09 18.58 8.54
C ARG A 24 12.49 19.97 8.45
N ARG A 25 11.91 20.37 7.30
CA ARG A 25 11.25 21.66 7.06
C ARG A 25 10.18 21.49 5.98
N ALA A 26 9.00 22.08 6.18
CA ALA A 26 7.99 22.13 5.13
C ALA A 26 8.63 22.69 3.84
N PRO A 27 8.56 21.98 2.71
CA PRO A 27 9.16 22.44 1.47
C PRO A 27 8.47 23.73 1.01
N ASP A 28 9.25 24.66 0.48
CA ASP A 28 8.72 25.74 -0.34
C ASP A 28 8.22 25.19 -1.68
N GLN A 29 7.62 26.04 -2.50
CA GLN A 29 7.06 25.63 -3.79
C GLN A 29 8.12 24.98 -4.70
N ASP A 30 9.32 25.55 -4.76
CA ASP A 30 10.44 25.02 -5.55
C ASP A 30 10.90 23.64 -5.02
N GLY A 31 10.93 23.46 -3.70
CA GLY A 31 11.22 22.19 -3.05
C GLY A 31 10.15 21.13 -3.36
N TYR A 32 8.88 21.51 -3.37
CA TYR A 32 7.78 20.63 -3.76
C TYR A 32 7.91 20.20 -5.23
N GLU A 33 8.09 21.15 -6.15
CA GLU A 33 8.27 20.87 -7.58
C GLU A 33 9.48 19.96 -7.86
N SER A 34 10.58 20.17 -7.12
CA SER A 34 11.77 19.31 -7.21
C SER A 34 11.48 17.87 -6.75
N ILE A 35 10.75 17.70 -5.65
CA ILE A 35 10.33 16.37 -5.15
C ILE A 35 9.41 15.69 -6.15
N GLU A 36 8.40 16.39 -6.66
CA GLU A 36 7.42 15.86 -7.63
C GLU A 36 8.10 15.45 -8.95
N SER A 37 8.94 16.32 -9.51
CA SER A 37 9.68 16.05 -10.75
C SER A 37 10.62 14.85 -10.60
N THR A 38 11.32 14.76 -9.45
CA THR A 38 12.19 13.62 -9.15
C THR A 38 11.38 12.33 -8.97
N ARG A 39 10.22 12.39 -8.31
CA ARG A 39 9.31 11.25 -8.16
C ARG A 39 8.85 10.73 -9.51
N LEU A 40 8.38 11.61 -10.39
CA LEU A 40 7.91 11.28 -11.74
C LEU A 40 9.00 10.65 -12.61
N SER A 41 10.19 11.27 -12.62
CA SER A 41 11.34 10.78 -13.38
C SER A 41 11.77 9.39 -12.90
N LEU A 42 11.82 9.18 -11.59
CA LEU A 42 12.17 7.90 -10.99
C LEU A 42 11.12 6.82 -11.28
N GLY A 43 9.83 7.12 -11.08
CA GLY A 43 8.73 6.21 -11.40
C GLY A 43 8.72 5.78 -12.87
N THR A 44 8.99 6.72 -13.78
CA THR A 44 9.13 6.46 -15.23
C THR A 44 10.30 5.52 -15.52
N ALA A 45 11.47 5.77 -14.92
CA ALA A 45 12.65 4.93 -15.11
C ALA A 45 12.44 3.50 -14.60
N LEU A 46 11.81 3.34 -13.44
CA LEU A 46 11.49 2.03 -12.85
C LEU A 46 10.48 1.26 -13.71
N THR A 47 9.53 1.96 -14.33
CA THR A 47 8.51 1.35 -15.19
C THR A 47 9.08 0.95 -16.55
N ALA A 48 10.04 1.70 -17.08
CA ALA A 48 10.62 1.48 -18.41
C ALA A 48 11.42 0.17 -18.52
N ASP A 49 12.06 -0.29 -17.45
CA ASP A 49 12.75 -1.60 -17.40
C ASP A 49 12.40 -2.38 -16.13
N PRO A 50 11.29 -3.14 -16.13
CA PRO A 50 10.90 -3.97 -15.00
C PRO A 50 11.91 -5.09 -14.68
N ALA A 51 12.73 -5.52 -15.64
CA ALA A 51 13.72 -6.55 -15.43
C ALA A 51 14.95 -6.00 -14.68
N ALA A 52 15.47 -4.83 -15.08
CA ALA A 52 16.48 -4.10 -14.32
C ALA A 52 15.95 -3.75 -12.93
N THR A 53 14.72 -3.26 -12.83
CA THR A 53 14.13 -2.89 -11.54
C THR A 53 14.03 -4.08 -10.59
N ARG A 54 13.65 -5.27 -11.07
CA ARG A 54 13.68 -6.51 -10.25
C ARG A 54 15.09 -6.95 -9.85
N ARG A 55 16.07 -6.90 -10.78
CA ARG A 55 17.48 -7.22 -10.47
C ARG A 55 18.04 -6.28 -9.39
N LEU A 56 17.70 -5.01 -9.51
CA LEU A 56 18.10 -3.96 -8.58
C LEU A 56 17.31 -4.03 -7.28
N ALA A 57 16.05 -4.45 -7.28
CA ALA A 57 15.25 -4.60 -6.07
C ALA A 57 15.92 -5.57 -5.08
N GLY A 58 16.57 -6.65 -5.54
CA GLY A 58 17.35 -7.51 -4.66
C GLY A 58 18.55 -6.81 -3.98
N ARG A 59 19.27 -5.95 -4.70
CA ARG A 59 20.47 -5.24 -4.18
C ARG A 59 20.13 -3.94 -3.44
N LEU A 60 19.04 -3.28 -3.83
CA LEU A 60 18.62 -1.96 -3.38
C LEU A 60 17.32 -2.01 -2.55
N ALA A 61 16.79 -3.20 -2.23
CA ALA A 61 15.57 -3.40 -1.44
C ALA A 61 15.55 -2.47 -0.22
N GLY A 62 16.62 -2.48 0.59
CA GLY A 62 16.70 -1.63 1.78
C GLY A 62 16.59 -0.12 1.48
N ARG A 63 17.10 0.34 0.34
CA ARG A 63 17.02 1.74 -0.10
C ARG A 63 15.62 2.08 -0.62
N ILE A 64 15.04 1.18 -1.41
CA ILE A 64 13.68 1.30 -1.93
C ILE A 64 12.67 1.30 -0.77
N PHE A 65 12.81 0.39 0.19
CA PHE A 65 11.98 0.37 1.40
C PHE A 65 12.11 1.65 2.19
N ARG A 66 13.33 2.18 2.34
CA ARG A 66 13.53 3.47 2.99
C ARG A 66 12.77 4.59 2.29
N LEU A 67 12.72 4.61 0.95
CA LEU A 67 11.93 5.61 0.21
C LEU A 67 10.43 5.47 0.46
N LEU A 68 9.90 4.25 0.44
CA LEU A 68 8.49 3.96 0.77
C LEU A 68 8.12 4.41 2.20
N THR A 69 9.09 4.50 3.13
CA THR A 69 8.85 5.00 4.50
C THR A 69 8.96 6.51 4.66
N LEU A 70 9.62 7.19 3.74
CA LEU A 70 9.85 8.64 3.80
C LEU A 70 8.82 9.39 2.96
N GLU A 71 8.26 8.75 1.95
CA GLU A 71 7.30 9.34 1.04
C GLU A 71 5.86 9.12 1.54
N PRO A 72 5.04 10.18 1.66
CA PRO A 72 3.61 10.00 1.77
C PRO A 72 3.12 9.49 0.41
N SER A 73 2.74 8.21 0.33
CA SER A 73 2.32 7.55 -0.92
C SER A 73 0.95 7.98 -1.43
N THR A 74 0.75 9.29 -1.55
CA THR A 74 -0.42 9.94 -2.14
C THR A 74 -0.50 9.71 -3.65
N THR A 75 0.62 9.41 -4.30
CA THR A 75 0.70 9.08 -5.72
C THR A 75 1.22 7.68 -5.93
N SER A 76 0.57 6.88 -6.78
CA SER A 76 0.99 5.50 -7.06
C SER A 76 2.19 5.40 -8.01
N GLN A 77 2.63 6.55 -8.55
CA GLN A 77 3.63 6.66 -9.62
C GLN A 77 5.01 6.09 -9.26
N LEU A 78 5.41 6.21 -8.00
CA LEU A 78 6.66 5.62 -7.50
C LEU A 78 6.38 4.34 -6.72
N THR A 79 5.29 4.29 -5.96
CA THR A 79 4.95 3.16 -5.08
C THR A 79 4.63 1.89 -5.87
N ASP A 80 3.85 1.97 -6.97
CA ASP A 80 3.46 0.80 -7.76
C ASP A 80 4.67 0.10 -8.41
N PRO A 81 5.58 0.81 -9.13
CA PRO A 81 6.76 0.17 -9.72
C PRO A 81 7.69 -0.46 -8.68
N LEU A 82 7.87 0.19 -7.52
CA LEU A 82 8.72 -0.32 -6.45
C LEU A 82 8.14 -1.58 -5.79
N ILE A 83 6.85 -1.57 -5.50
CA ILE A 83 6.12 -2.74 -4.98
C ILE A 83 6.16 -3.88 -6.00
N GLY A 84 5.93 -3.60 -7.28
CA GLY A 84 5.99 -4.60 -8.35
C GLY A 84 7.38 -5.21 -8.53
N ALA A 85 8.44 -4.43 -8.30
CA ALA A 85 9.81 -4.90 -8.43
C ALA A 85 10.31 -5.72 -7.24
N ILE A 86 9.92 -5.34 -6.01
CA ILE A 86 10.30 -6.07 -4.80
C ILE A 86 9.42 -7.31 -4.59
N GLY A 87 8.16 -7.21 -4.98
CA GLY A 87 7.14 -8.22 -4.72
C GLY A 87 6.34 -7.93 -3.45
N HIS A 88 5.03 -8.17 -3.54
CA HIS A 88 4.08 -7.75 -2.51
C HIS A 88 4.35 -8.36 -1.12
N ARG A 89 4.73 -9.64 -1.04
CA ARG A 89 5.07 -10.30 0.25
C ARG A 89 6.26 -9.62 0.93
N ALA A 90 7.33 -9.39 0.17
CA ALA A 90 8.55 -8.80 0.70
C ALA A 90 8.31 -7.35 1.17
N THR A 91 7.48 -6.60 0.43
CA THR A 91 7.04 -5.27 0.88
C THR A 91 6.25 -5.36 2.18
N LEU A 92 5.19 -6.16 2.24
CA LEU A 92 4.37 -6.26 3.45
C LEU A 92 5.18 -6.71 4.67
N ALA A 93 6.12 -7.64 4.48
CA ALA A 93 7.01 -8.12 5.54
C ALA A 93 7.89 -7.02 6.15
N VAL A 94 8.24 -5.99 5.37
CA VAL A 94 9.03 -4.84 5.85
C VAL A 94 8.15 -3.75 6.47
N LEU A 95 6.95 -3.53 5.94
CA LEU A 95 6.02 -2.53 6.48
C LEU A 95 5.56 -2.86 7.91
N VAL A 96 5.44 -4.15 8.25
CA VAL A 96 5.03 -4.60 9.59
C VAL A 96 5.98 -4.11 10.71
N PRO A 97 7.29 -4.41 10.70
CA PRO A 97 8.23 -3.87 11.69
C PRO A 97 8.24 -2.34 11.76
N LEU A 98 8.02 -1.66 10.65
CA LEU A 98 7.96 -0.19 10.61
C LEU A 98 6.73 0.35 11.34
N LEU A 99 5.57 -0.29 11.18
CA LEU A 99 4.38 0.04 11.96
C LEU A 99 4.56 -0.23 13.46
N GLU A 100 5.37 -1.23 13.82
CA GLU A 100 5.62 -1.60 15.23
C GLU A 100 6.67 -0.69 15.90
N GLN A 101 7.71 -0.27 15.17
CA GLN A 101 8.93 0.32 15.75
C GLN A 101 9.30 1.70 15.19
N GLY A 102 8.74 2.12 14.05
CA GLY A 102 9.08 3.38 13.40
C GLY A 102 8.62 4.63 14.18
N GLY A 103 9.09 5.80 13.77
CA GLY A 103 8.52 7.08 14.23
C GLY A 103 7.12 7.31 13.64
N TRP A 104 6.30 8.20 14.22
CA TRP A 104 4.90 8.39 13.82
C TRP A 104 4.71 8.61 12.32
N ARG A 105 5.49 9.50 11.70
CA ARG A 105 5.43 9.73 10.25
C ARG A 105 5.79 8.48 9.44
N GLN A 106 6.78 7.70 9.87
CA GLN A 106 7.15 6.45 9.20
C GLN A 106 6.04 5.41 9.30
N ARG A 107 5.35 5.34 10.45
CA ARG A 107 4.20 4.45 10.63
C ARG A 107 3.04 4.86 9.73
N GLY A 108 2.73 6.16 9.65
CA GLY A 108 1.72 6.70 8.72
C GLY A 108 2.05 6.43 7.26
N ASN A 109 3.30 6.63 6.84
CA ASN A 109 3.74 6.32 5.49
C ASN A 109 3.71 4.82 5.20
N ALA A 110 4.13 3.97 6.15
CA ALA A 110 4.05 2.52 6.01
C ALA A 110 2.61 2.02 5.88
N ALA A 111 1.68 2.63 6.64
CA ALA A 111 0.26 2.45 6.44
C ALA A 111 -0.13 2.85 5.03
N THR A 112 0.04 4.10 4.59
CA THR A 112 -0.35 4.55 3.25
C THR A 112 0.27 3.71 2.11
N ALA A 113 1.52 3.29 2.22
CA ALA A 113 2.20 2.48 1.22
C ALA A 113 1.53 1.11 1.04
N ALA A 114 0.98 0.53 2.10
CA ALA A 114 0.31 -0.75 2.02
C ALA A 114 -0.99 -0.68 1.18
N TYR A 115 -1.58 0.51 0.97
CA TYR A 115 -2.78 0.71 0.14
C TYR A 115 -2.54 0.23 -1.30
N HIS A 116 -1.29 0.34 -1.76
CA HIS A 116 -0.86 -0.06 -3.09
C HIS A 116 -0.51 -1.55 -3.18
N LEU A 117 -0.53 -2.28 -2.05
CA LEU A 117 -0.43 -3.73 -2.06
C LEU A 117 -1.78 -4.31 -2.44
N ARG A 118 -1.81 -5.09 -3.53
CA ARG A 118 -3.01 -5.84 -3.90
C ARG A 118 -3.34 -6.81 -2.77
N PHE A 119 -4.36 -6.52 -1.97
CA PHE A 119 -4.93 -7.50 -1.05
C PHE A 119 -5.53 -8.65 -1.86
N HIS A 120 -6.09 -8.37 -3.03
CA HIS A 120 -6.85 -9.29 -3.87
C HIS A 120 -6.02 -10.14 -4.84
N ARG A 121 -6.42 -11.40 -5.05
CA ARG A 121 -5.99 -12.18 -6.23
C ARG A 121 -6.42 -11.45 -7.49
N ASP A 122 -5.56 -11.41 -8.53
CA ASP A 122 -5.93 -10.89 -9.85
C ASP A 122 -7.16 -11.67 -10.37
N PRO A 123 -8.36 -11.06 -10.42
CA PRO A 123 -9.49 -11.68 -11.08
C PRO A 123 -9.13 -11.68 -12.55
N ALA A 124 -8.74 -12.84 -13.10
CA ALA A 124 -8.39 -13.01 -14.50
C ALA A 124 -9.12 -11.98 -15.40
N PRO A 125 -8.39 -11.12 -16.14
CA PRO A 125 -9.00 -9.97 -16.80
C PRO A 125 -10.17 -10.47 -17.64
N LEU A 126 -11.31 -9.78 -17.62
CA LEU A 126 -12.55 -10.19 -18.28
C LEU A 126 -12.34 -10.70 -19.72
N ALA A 127 -11.30 -10.18 -20.40
CA ALA A 127 -10.81 -10.62 -21.69
C ALA A 127 -10.32 -12.08 -21.75
N ALA A 128 -9.65 -12.59 -20.70
CA ALA A 128 -9.21 -13.98 -20.58
C ALA A 128 -10.39 -14.94 -20.34
N LEU A 129 -11.38 -14.56 -19.52
CA LEU A 129 -12.62 -15.33 -19.35
C LEU A 129 -13.42 -15.39 -20.67
N ARG A 130 -13.52 -14.27 -21.39
CA ARG A 130 -14.14 -14.23 -22.72
C ARG A 130 -13.34 -14.98 -23.79
N ALA A 131 -12.01 -15.06 -23.66
CA ALA A 131 -11.15 -15.80 -24.59
C ALA A 131 -11.29 -17.32 -24.43
N GLN A 132 -11.51 -17.80 -23.19
CA GLN A 132 -11.75 -19.23 -22.92
C GLN A 132 -13.08 -19.74 -23.49
N ASP A 133 -14.08 -18.87 -23.67
CA ASP A 133 -15.41 -19.22 -24.19
C ASP A 133 -15.58 -18.97 -25.70
N ARG A 134 -14.51 -18.72 -26.47
CA ARG A 134 -14.58 -18.48 -27.94
C ARG A 134 -15.01 -19.68 -28.79
N GLY A 135 -15.39 -20.81 -28.20
CA GLY A 135 -15.72 -22.05 -28.91
C GLY A 135 -17.21 -22.40 -29.00
N GLY A 136 -18.14 -21.62 -28.44
CA GLY A 136 -19.56 -21.95 -28.45
C GLY A 136 -20.49 -20.81 -28.02
N PRO A 137 -21.82 -21.01 -28.10
CA PRO A 137 -22.79 -20.00 -27.66
C PRO A 137 -22.59 -19.68 -26.18
N VAL A 138 -22.35 -18.40 -25.88
CA VAL A 138 -22.13 -17.91 -24.53
C VAL A 138 -23.47 -17.87 -23.80
N ASP A 139 -23.62 -18.73 -22.79
CA ASP A 139 -24.70 -18.61 -21.82
C ASP A 139 -24.40 -17.43 -20.88
N ASP A 140 -25.09 -16.32 -21.10
CA ASP A 140 -24.96 -15.09 -20.32
C ASP A 140 -25.21 -15.30 -18.82
N GLY A 141 -26.03 -16.28 -18.42
CA GLY A 141 -26.26 -16.64 -17.02
C GLY A 141 -25.00 -17.22 -16.37
N ARG A 142 -24.37 -18.17 -17.06
CA ARG A 142 -23.14 -18.83 -16.62
C ARG A 142 -21.92 -17.89 -16.62
N LEU A 143 -21.86 -16.95 -17.56
CA LEU A 143 -20.82 -15.91 -17.60
C LEU A 143 -20.96 -14.94 -16.41
N ARG A 144 -22.19 -14.53 -16.08
CA ARG A 144 -22.46 -13.68 -14.91
C ARG A 144 -22.14 -14.39 -13.60
N GLU A 145 -22.44 -15.67 -13.49
CA GLU A 145 -22.12 -16.47 -12.30
C GLU A 145 -20.61 -16.67 -12.13
N ARG A 146 -19.89 -17.02 -13.21
CA ARG A 146 -18.42 -17.07 -13.21
C ARG A 146 -17.81 -15.73 -12.87
N TYR A 147 -18.34 -14.63 -13.42
CA TYR A 147 -17.88 -13.28 -13.09
C TYR A 147 -18.07 -12.95 -11.60
N ARG A 148 -19.24 -13.28 -11.03
CA ARG A 148 -19.50 -13.12 -9.59
C ARG A 148 -18.59 -13.99 -8.74
N GLU A 149 -18.32 -15.22 -9.17
CA GLU A 149 -17.41 -16.12 -8.46
C GLU A 149 -15.94 -15.67 -8.56
N THR A 150 -15.51 -15.19 -9.73
CA THR A 150 -14.21 -14.56 -9.92
C THR A 150 -14.07 -13.29 -9.07
N LEU A 151 -15.11 -12.46 -8.99
CA LEU A 151 -15.16 -11.32 -8.07
C LEU A 151 -15.00 -11.80 -6.62
N ARG A 152 -15.82 -12.76 -6.16
CA ARG A 152 -15.70 -13.33 -4.80
C ARG A 152 -14.32 -13.92 -4.51
N ARG A 153 -13.69 -14.59 -5.47
CA ARG A 153 -12.35 -15.16 -5.33
C ARG A 153 -11.25 -14.10 -5.40
N SER A 154 -11.45 -13.01 -6.14
CA SER A 154 -10.54 -11.87 -6.08
C SER A 154 -10.63 -11.16 -4.74
N LEU A 155 -11.78 -11.16 -4.06
CA LEU A 155 -11.93 -10.58 -2.73
C LEU A 155 -11.07 -11.26 -1.65
N LEU A 156 -10.55 -12.46 -1.90
CA LEU A 156 -9.63 -13.15 -0.99
C LEU A 156 -8.21 -12.56 -1.03
N PRO A 157 -7.48 -12.57 0.10
CA PRO A 157 -6.05 -12.28 0.13
C PRO A 157 -5.32 -13.04 -0.98
N ALA A 158 -4.42 -12.38 -1.70
CA ALA A 158 -3.47 -13.08 -2.55
C ALA A 158 -2.71 -14.08 -1.66
N GLU A 159 -2.95 -15.38 -1.90
CA GLU A 159 -2.40 -16.51 -1.15
C GLU A 159 -0.92 -16.40 -0.74
N PRO A 160 0.01 -15.76 -1.49
CA PRO A 160 1.41 -15.70 -1.04
C PRO A 160 1.70 -14.81 0.19
N TYR A 161 0.76 -14.03 0.76
CA TYR A 161 1.04 -13.21 1.96
C TYR A 161 -0.17 -12.90 2.85
N ALA A 162 -1.20 -13.73 2.79
CA ALA A 162 -2.37 -13.63 3.67
C ALA A 162 -2.01 -13.66 5.17
N ASP A 163 -0.95 -14.41 5.52
CA ASP A 163 -0.43 -14.58 6.88
C ASP A 163 0.11 -13.29 7.51
N LEU A 164 0.52 -12.31 6.70
CA LEU A 164 1.12 -11.06 7.19
C LEU A 164 0.06 -9.99 7.52
N TRP A 165 -1.12 -10.05 6.91
CA TRP A 165 -2.19 -9.04 7.10
C TRP A 165 -2.72 -8.95 8.53
N PRO A 166 -2.99 -10.06 9.24
CA PRO A 166 -3.43 -9.99 10.64
C PRO A 166 -2.47 -9.20 11.54
N ARG A 167 -1.16 -9.46 11.40
CA ARG A 167 -0.13 -8.73 12.15
C ARG A 167 -0.02 -7.27 11.73
N PHE A 168 -0.10 -7.00 10.42
CA PHE A 168 -0.10 -5.64 9.89
C PHE A 168 -1.27 -4.81 10.44
N TRP A 169 -2.49 -5.33 10.38
CA TRP A 169 -3.69 -4.63 10.88
C TRP A 169 -3.62 -4.36 12.37
N LEU A 170 -3.16 -5.32 13.16
CA LEU A 170 -2.96 -5.12 14.60
C LEU A 170 -1.97 -3.99 14.88
N ALA A 171 -0.83 -3.98 14.19
CA ALA A 171 0.17 -2.93 14.34
C ALA A 171 -0.38 -1.56 13.92
N ALA A 172 -1.15 -1.51 12.82
CA ALA A 172 -1.79 -0.29 12.34
C ALA A 172 -2.85 0.23 13.34
N ALA A 173 -3.71 -0.64 13.88
CA ALA A 173 -4.73 -0.27 14.86
C ALA A 173 -4.10 0.20 16.19
N ALA A 174 -3.03 -0.46 16.63
CA ALA A 174 -2.27 -0.07 17.81
C ALA A 174 -1.63 1.31 17.61
N CYS A 175 -1.04 1.53 16.43
CA CYS A 175 -0.48 2.82 16.05
C CYS A 175 -1.55 3.91 15.98
N PHE A 176 -2.70 3.65 15.34
CA PHE A 176 -3.82 4.58 15.24
C PHE A 176 -4.29 5.05 16.62
N THR A 177 -4.45 4.10 17.54
CA THR A 177 -4.92 4.34 18.91
C THR A 177 -3.92 5.15 19.72
N ALA A 178 -2.62 4.90 19.56
CA ALA A 178 -1.57 5.56 20.33
C ALA A 178 -1.07 6.88 19.71
N CYS A 179 -1.26 7.09 18.40
CA CYS A 179 -0.66 8.22 17.69
C CYS A 179 -1.33 9.54 18.10
N PRO A 180 -0.60 10.54 18.63
CA PRO A 180 -1.18 11.82 19.03
C PRO A 180 -1.40 12.79 17.85
N ASP A 181 -0.73 12.55 16.72
CA ASP A 181 -0.80 13.40 15.53
C ASP A 181 -2.04 13.06 14.70
N ARG A 182 -2.90 14.07 14.49
CA ARG A 182 -4.19 13.91 13.82
C ARG A 182 -4.05 13.55 12.33
N GLU A 183 -3.09 14.11 11.62
CA GLU A 183 -2.91 13.85 10.19
C GLU A 183 -2.36 12.44 9.96
N VAL A 184 -1.37 12.05 10.76
CA VAL A 184 -0.82 10.69 10.74
C VAL A 184 -1.90 9.68 11.10
N ARG A 185 -2.73 9.99 12.10
CA ARG A 185 -3.84 9.13 12.52
C ARG A 185 -4.89 8.95 11.42
N ASP A 186 -5.24 10.01 10.68
CA ASP A 186 -6.20 9.90 9.57
C ASP A 186 -5.70 8.98 8.45
N GLY A 187 -4.40 9.03 8.14
CA GLY A 187 -3.78 8.09 7.20
C GLY A 187 -3.81 6.64 7.69
N LEU A 188 -3.55 6.42 8.98
CA LEU A 188 -3.61 5.10 9.62
C LEU A 188 -5.03 4.51 9.63
N ALA A 189 -6.06 5.34 9.68
CA ALA A 189 -7.46 4.90 9.71
C ALA A 189 -7.83 4.06 8.48
N LEU A 190 -7.13 4.26 7.37
CA LEU A 190 -7.39 3.47 6.16
C LEU A 190 -6.82 2.07 6.25
N ALA A 191 -5.91 1.77 7.19
CA ALA A 191 -5.00 0.61 7.18
C ALA A 191 -5.50 -0.69 7.81
N PHE A 192 -6.65 -0.68 8.48
CA PHE A 192 -7.18 -1.86 9.17
C PHE A 192 -8.71 -1.78 9.26
N PRO A 193 -9.44 -2.91 9.20
CA PRO A 193 -10.89 -2.91 9.41
C PRO A 193 -11.29 -2.88 10.89
N LEU A 194 -12.49 -2.35 11.19
CA LEU A 194 -13.08 -2.47 12.54
C LEU A 194 -13.76 -3.83 12.74
N ALA A 195 -14.18 -4.48 11.65
CA ALA A 195 -14.72 -5.84 11.65
C ALA A 195 -13.90 -6.74 10.71
N HIS A 196 -13.29 -7.81 11.23
CA HIS A 196 -12.58 -8.80 10.42
C HIS A 196 -13.28 -10.18 10.51
N PRO A 197 -13.54 -10.88 9.38
CA PRO A 197 -14.24 -12.16 9.36
C PRO A 197 -13.55 -13.27 10.15
N ASP A 198 -12.22 -13.27 10.22
CA ASP A 198 -11.45 -14.28 10.98
C ASP A 198 -11.12 -13.85 12.43
N HIS A 199 -11.86 -12.90 12.99
CA HIS A 199 -11.84 -12.48 14.41
C HIS A 199 -10.52 -12.72 15.14
N LEU A 200 -9.64 -11.70 15.24
CA LEU A 200 -8.59 -11.70 16.26
C LEU A 200 -9.25 -11.28 17.59
N PRO A 201 -9.71 -12.19 18.48
CA PRO A 201 -10.52 -11.79 19.62
C PRO A 201 -9.71 -10.96 20.62
N ALA A 202 -8.39 -11.20 20.65
CA ALA A 202 -7.43 -10.40 21.40
C ALA A 202 -7.34 -8.93 20.92
N ALA A 203 -7.76 -8.63 19.68
CA ALA A 203 -7.78 -7.28 19.12
C ALA A 203 -9.03 -6.49 19.53
N ALA A 204 -10.07 -7.14 20.05
CA ALA A 204 -11.38 -6.50 20.25
C ALA A 204 -11.33 -5.22 21.11
N PRO A 205 -10.60 -5.17 22.25
CA PRO A 205 -10.49 -3.93 23.02
C PRO A 205 -9.82 -2.80 22.23
N LEU A 206 -8.80 -3.14 21.44
CA LEU A 206 -8.07 -2.19 20.61
C LEU A 206 -8.95 -1.63 19.47
N LEU A 207 -9.71 -2.48 18.79
CA LEU A 207 -10.62 -2.06 17.71
C LEU A 207 -11.81 -1.25 18.25
N ALA A 208 -12.30 -1.57 19.45
CA ALA A 208 -13.32 -0.77 20.12
C ALA A 208 -12.82 0.64 20.45
N GLU A 209 -11.59 0.75 20.93
CA GLU A 209 -10.95 2.04 21.18
C GLU A 209 -10.70 2.83 19.87
N ALA A 210 -10.24 2.16 18.81
CA ALA A 210 -10.08 2.78 17.50
C ALA A 210 -11.41 3.34 16.97
N ARG A 211 -12.51 2.59 17.13
CA ARG A 211 -13.87 3.05 16.80
C ARG A 211 -14.24 4.30 17.59
N ARG A 212 -14.05 4.29 18.92
CA ARG A 212 -14.37 5.44 19.79
C ARG A 212 -13.61 6.70 19.37
N ILE A 213 -12.33 6.57 19.02
CA ILE A 213 -11.52 7.70 18.52
C ILE A 213 -12.05 8.21 17.18
N ALA A 214 -12.41 7.30 16.27
CA ALA A 214 -12.95 7.65 14.96
C ALA A 214 -14.29 8.39 15.07
N GLU A 215 -15.18 7.93 15.95
CA GLU A 215 -16.49 8.56 16.24
C GLU A 215 -16.37 9.96 16.84
N HIS A 216 -15.27 10.27 17.54
CA HIS A 216 -15.04 11.61 18.09
C HIS A 216 -14.62 12.64 17.03
N HIS A 217 -14.15 12.18 15.86
CA HIS A 217 -13.69 13.04 14.75
C HIS A 217 -14.23 12.56 13.38
N PRO A 218 -15.55 12.52 13.16
CA PRO A 218 -16.18 11.98 11.95
C PRO A 218 -15.98 12.87 10.70
N GLU A 219 -15.52 14.11 10.88
CA GLU A 219 -15.18 15.05 9.82
C GLU A 219 -13.95 14.62 9.02
N LEU A 220 -13.08 13.79 9.62
CA LEU A 220 -11.87 13.27 8.99
C LEU A 220 -12.20 12.18 7.96
N GLY A 221 -11.56 12.25 6.80
CA GLY A 221 -11.86 11.39 5.65
C GLY A 221 -11.54 9.92 5.91
N GLY A 222 -10.37 9.64 6.48
CA GLY A 222 -9.96 8.29 6.87
C GLY A 222 -10.84 7.71 7.96
N HIS A 223 -11.18 8.51 8.98
CA HIS A 223 -12.07 8.08 10.07
C HIS A 223 -13.47 7.72 9.58
N ARG A 224 -14.07 8.55 8.71
CA ARG A 224 -15.37 8.25 8.10
C ARG A 224 -15.35 6.94 7.33
N ARG A 225 -14.27 6.70 6.58
CA ARG A 225 -14.07 5.46 5.83
C ARG A 225 -13.90 4.26 6.75
N LEU A 226 -13.12 4.39 7.82
CA LEU A 226 -12.94 3.36 8.84
C LEU A 226 -14.28 2.98 9.50
N LEU A 227 -15.10 3.96 9.86
CA LEU A 227 -16.43 3.74 10.46
C LEU A 227 -17.43 3.09 9.49
N ALA A 228 -17.28 3.35 8.20
CA ALA A 228 -18.07 2.70 7.15
C ALA A 228 -17.54 1.30 6.78
N ASP A 229 -16.53 0.79 7.49
CA ASP A 229 -15.76 -0.41 7.15
C ASP A 229 -15.21 -0.38 5.70
N SER A 230 -15.05 0.83 5.14
CA SER A 230 -14.56 1.11 3.79
C SER A 230 -13.06 1.38 3.82
N THR A 231 -12.33 0.39 4.30
CA THR A 231 -10.87 0.51 4.42
C THR A 231 -10.24 0.35 3.05
N GLY A 232 -9.05 0.91 2.87
CA GLY A 232 -8.35 0.82 1.59
C GLY A 232 -7.86 -0.60 1.23
N TYR A 233 -8.08 -1.55 2.12
CA TYR A 233 -7.47 -2.88 2.12
C TYR A 233 -8.57 -3.91 2.01
N GLY A 234 -9.09 -4.08 0.80
CA GLY A 234 -10.01 -5.16 0.47
C GLY A 234 -11.26 -5.30 1.33
N ALA A 235 -11.67 -4.24 2.04
CA ALA A 235 -12.94 -4.18 2.75
C ALA A 235 -13.82 -3.12 2.06
N ALA A 236 -14.46 -3.55 0.97
CA ALA A 236 -15.82 -3.15 0.71
C ALA A 236 -16.56 -4.46 0.47
N LEU A 237 -17.24 -4.94 1.50
CA LEU A 237 -18.34 -5.91 1.37
C LEU A 237 -19.45 -5.26 0.54
#